data_AF-F1VYG0-F1
#
_entry.id   AF-F1VYG0-F1
#
_cell.length_a   1.000
_cell.length_b   1.000
_cell.length_c   1.000
_cell.angle_alpha   90.00
_cell.angle_beta   90.00
_cell.angle_gamma   90.00
#
_symmetry.space_group_name_H-M   'P 1'
#
loop_
_entity.id
_entity.type
_entity.pdbx_description
1 polymer ?
#
loop_
_entity_poly.entity_id
_entity_poly.type
_entity_poly.pdbx_seq_one_letter_code
_entity_poly.pdbx_strand_id
1 'polypeptide(L)'
;MKTMLRLLALTLLLIAGGAWAGNQKEEAMADSVRLALSRAITESRPMKMRFADIQERIQYLYWRGEMSERLKKKLPDTQVRIEFLETVWYEARRAGLDPAMVLGLIQVESAFRKYALSPVGAHGYMQVMPFWSRVIGDSDRSKLFNMQANLRYGCSILRMYVDMERGDLYLALGRYNGSRGRPEYPNAVLSAWRGWEFKRV
;
A
#
# COMPACT_ATOMS: atom_id res chain seq x y z
N MET A 1 -51.96 27.72 -14.19
CA MET A 1 -51.67 27.07 -12.88
C MET A 1 -50.73 25.91 -13.14
N LYS A 2 -49.49 26.00 -12.60
CA LYS A 2 -48.64 24.94 -12.00
C LYS A 2 -48.55 23.58 -12.74
N THR A 3 -47.41 22.98 -13.07
CA THR A 3 -45.98 23.22 -12.81
C THR A 3 -45.18 22.05 -13.41
N MET A 4 -43.96 22.35 -13.88
CA MET A 4 -42.72 21.58 -13.70
C MET A 4 -42.58 20.17 -14.30
N LEU A 5 -41.94 20.14 -15.47
CA LEU A 5 -41.16 19.03 -16.03
C LEU A 5 -39.99 18.71 -15.05
N ARG A 6 -39.95 17.50 -14.50
CA ARG A 6 -38.90 17.05 -13.58
C ARG A 6 -37.61 16.74 -14.34
N LEU A 7 -36.55 17.51 -14.08
CA LEU A 7 -35.17 17.12 -14.38
C LEU A 7 -34.79 15.88 -13.57
N LEU A 8 -34.40 14.81 -14.27
CA LEU A 8 -33.78 13.63 -13.67
C LEU A 8 -32.30 13.98 -13.39
N ALA A 9 -32.03 14.50 -12.19
CA ALA A 9 -30.66 14.61 -11.70
C ALA A 9 -30.20 13.22 -11.22
N LEU A 10 -29.32 12.60 -12.01
CA LEU A 10 -28.64 11.37 -11.65
C LEU A 10 -27.60 11.71 -10.56
N THR A 11 -28.00 11.64 -9.29
CA THR A 11 -27.08 11.75 -8.16
C THR A 11 -26.21 10.48 -8.10
N LEU A 12 -24.98 10.61 -8.58
CA LEU A 12 -23.92 9.65 -8.26
C LEU A 12 -23.75 9.64 -6.73
N LEU A 13 -24.25 8.59 -6.09
CA LEU A 13 -23.91 8.27 -4.71
C LEU A 13 -22.40 7.98 -4.63
N LEU A 14 -21.64 9.00 -4.24
CA LEU A 14 -20.35 8.85 -3.61
C LEU A 14 -20.57 8.08 -2.31
N ILE A 15 -20.43 6.75 -2.35
CA ILE A 15 -20.15 5.97 -1.16
C ILE A 15 -18.70 6.28 -0.80
N ALA A 16 -18.50 7.45 -0.20
CA ALA A 16 -17.36 7.72 0.64
C ALA A 16 -17.55 6.86 1.89
N GLY A 17 -17.18 5.59 1.80
CA GLY A 17 -16.91 4.78 2.97
C GLY A 17 -15.79 5.49 3.70
N GLY A 18 -16.14 6.25 4.74
CA GLY A 18 -15.18 6.88 5.62
C GLY A 18 -14.23 5.79 6.09
N ALA A 19 -12.98 5.86 5.66
CA ALA A 19 -11.90 5.21 6.37
C ALA A 19 -11.86 5.92 7.73
N TRP A 20 -12.62 5.39 8.69
CA TRP A 20 -12.42 5.72 10.08
C TRP A 20 -10.95 5.42 10.34
N ALA A 21 -10.20 6.45 10.69
CA ALA A 21 -8.86 6.31 11.21
C ALA A 21 -8.97 5.38 12.40
N GLY A 22 -8.72 4.11 12.15
CA GLY A 22 -8.50 3.17 13.19
C GLY A 22 -7.40 3.76 14.05
N ASN A 23 -7.64 3.73 15.35
CA ASN A 23 -6.81 4.29 16.39
C ASN A 23 -5.47 3.53 16.37
N GLN A 24 -4.61 3.76 15.36
CA GLN A 24 -3.22 3.29 15.31
C GLN A 24 -2.54 3.98 16.48
N LYS A 25 -2.72 3.38 17.66
CA LYS A 25 -1.98 3.76 18.85
C LYS A 25 -0.54 3.39 18.55
N GLU A 26 0.37 4.25 18.98
CA GLU A 26 1.77 3.87 19.10
C GLU A 26 1.79 2.71 20.11
N GLU A 27 1.74 1.48 19.59
CA GLU A 27 1.86 0.30 20.42
C GLU A 27 3.28 0.31 20.98
N ALA A 28 3.41 -0.03 22.27
CA ALA A 28 4.71 -0.20 22.88
C ALA A 28 5.40 -1.38 22.18
N MET A 29 6.20 -1.07 21.17
CA MET A 29 7.04 -2.04 20.49
C MET A 29 8.28 -2.28 21.34
N ALA A 30 8.73 -3.52 21.41
CA ALA A 30 10.05 -3.81 21.94
C ALA A 30 11.11 -3.02 21.18
N ASP A 31 12.12 -2.52 21.88
CA ASP A 31 13.20 -1.71 21.28
C ASP A 31 13.91 -2.44 20.14
N SER A 32 13.98 -3.77 20.21
CA SER A 32 14.51 -4.64 19.15
C SER A 32 13.71 -4.54 17.85
N VAL A 33 12.38 -4.50 17.93
CA VAL A 33 11.48 -4.36 16.77
C VAL A 33 11.61 -2.97 16.17
N ARG A 34 11.62 -1.93 17.03
CA ARG A 34 11.84 -0.54 16.61
C ARG A 34 13.19 -0.39 15.88
N LEU A 35 14.26 -0.97 16.43
CA LEU A 35 15.59 -0.94 15.82
C LEU A 35 15.63 -1.68 14.48
N ALA A 36 15.00 -2.86 14.40
CA ALA A 36 14.93 -3.62 13.15
C ALA A 36 14.20 -2.84 12.05
N LEU A 37 13.08 -2.19 12.37
CA LEU A 37 12.34 -1.34 11.45
C LEU A 37 13.14 -0.10 11.05
N SER A 38 13.80 0.55 12.01
CA SER A 38 14.64 1.71 11.74
C SER A 38 15.77 1.36 10.77
N ARG A 39 16.44 0.22 10.96
CA ARG A 39 17.44 -0.28 10.01
C ARG A 39 16.83 -0.56 8.65
N ALA A 40 15.68 -1.23 8.59
CA ALA A 40 15.00 -1.53 7.33
C ALA A 40 14.65 -0.28 6.51
N ILE A 41 14.33 0.84 7.20
CA ILE A 41 13.98 2.11 6.57
C ILE A 41 15.22 2.93 6.18
N THR A 42 16.17 3.06 7.10
CA THR A 42 17.36 3.92 6.94
C THR A 42 18.43 3.31 6.05
N GLU A 43 18.42 1.99 5.82
CA GLU A 43 19.32 1.35 4.87
C GLU A 43 19.07 1.86 3.44
N SER A 44 19.86 2.85 3.03
CA SER A 44 19.91 3.43 1.69
C SER A 44 20.65 2.52 0.70
N ARG A 45 20.29 1.24 0.67
CA ARG A 45 20.77 0.34 -0.37
C ARG A 45 20.10 0.73 -1.69
N PRO A 46 20.88 0.97 -2.77
CA PRO A 46 20.30 1.21 -4.08
C PRO A 46 19.42 0.02 -4.44
N MET A 47 18.25 0.31 -5.00
CA MET A 47 17.33 -0.71 -5.43
C MET A 47 18.01 -1.54 -6.52
N LYS A 48 18.45 -2.74 -6.14
CA LYS A 48 19.02 -3.72 -7.05
C LYS A 48 18.09 -4.91 -7.07
N MET A 49 17.36 -5.04 -8.18
CA MET A 49 16.59 -6.25 -8.46
C MET A 49 17.55 -7.43 -8.53
N ARG A 50 17.38 -8.37 -7.61
CA ARG A 50 18.09 -9.64 -7.61
C ARG A 50 17.07 -10.73 -7.88
N PHE A 51 17.40 -11.60 -8.81
CA PHE A 51 16.64 -12.80 -9.13
C PHE A 51 17.49 -13.99 -8.76
N ALA A 52 16.87 -15.01 -8.16
CA ALA A 52 17.50 -16.27 -7.83
C ALA A 52 17.98 -16.99 -9.10
N ASP A 53 17.19 -16.91 -10.17
CA ASP A 53 17.49 -17.54 -11.45
C ASP A 53 16.84 -16.78 -12.64
N ILE A 54 17.07 -17.29 -13.84
CA ILE A 54 16.50 -16.73 -15.08
C ILE A 54 14.98 -16.84 -15.13
N GLN A 55 14.38 -17.86 -14.50
CA GLN A 55 12.94 -18.10 -14.53
C GLN A 55 12.22 -17.06 -13.67
N GLU A 56 12.74 -16.73 -12.49
CA GLU A 56 12.21 -15.64 -11.66
C GLU A 56 12.30 -14.30 -12.39
N ARG A 57 13.39 -14.06 -13.13
CA ARG A 57 13.52 -12.84 -13.96
C ARG A 57 12.46 -12.80 -15.07
N ILE A 58 12.23 -13.91 -15.77
CA ILE A 58 11.21 -13.99 -16.82
C ILE A 58 9.80 -13.75 -16.23
N GLN A 59 9.49 -14.37 -15.09
CA GLN A 59 8.22 -14.17 -14.40
C GLN A 59 8.01 -12.71 -14.00
N TYR A 60 9.05 -12.09 -13.45
CA TYR A 60 9.01 -10.67 -13.13
C TYR A 60 8.74 -9.79 -14.36
N LEU A 61 9.36 -10.09 -15.51
CA LEU A 61 9.15 -9.33 -16.74
C LEU A 61 7.70 -9.46 -17.25
N TYR A 62 7.13 -10.67 -17.23
CA TYR A 62 5.73 -10.88 -17.57
C TYR A 62 4.79 -10.15 -16.60
N TRP A 63 5.04 -10.30 -15.30
CA TRP A 63 4.28 -9.60 -14.26
C TRP A 63 4.33 -8.09 -14.49
N ARG A 64 5.51 -7.50 -14.70
CA ARG A 64 5.66 -6.06 -14.91
C ARG A 64 4.94 -5.59 -16.17
N GLY A 65 5.04 -6.35 -17.26
CA GLY A 65 4.33 -6.05 -18.51
C GLY A 65 2.82 -6.03 -18.31
N GLU A 66 2.29 -7.08 -17.70
CA GLU A 66 0.85 -7.22 -17.46
C GLU A 66 0.31 -6.16 -16.49
N MET A 67 0.98 -5.94 -15.36
CA MET A 67 0.56 -4.92 -14.39
C MET A 67 0.69 -3.51 -14.95
N SER A 68 1.66 -3.25 -15.83
CA SER A 68 1.79 -1.97 -16.53
C SER A 68 0.57 -1.70 -17.41
N GLU A 69 0.09 -2.68 -18.16
CA GLU A 69 -1.14 -2.51 -18.96
C GLU A 69 -2.37 -2.28 -18.07
N ARG A 70 -2.52 -3.05 -16.98
CA ARG A 70 -3.63 -2.88 -16.02
C ARG A 70 -3.63 -1.49 -15.37
N LEU A 71 -2.45 -0.92 -15.09
CA LEU A 71 -2.29 0.38 -14.43
C LEU A 71 -2.36 1.59 -15.36
N LYS A 72 -2.40 1.41 -16.68
CA LYS A 72 -2.32 2.50 -17.68
C LYS A 72 -3.33 3.63 -17.46
N LYS A 73 -4.55 3.32 -16.98
CA LYS A 73 -5.57 4.34 -16.66
C LYS A 73 -5.29 5.10 -15.36
N LYS A 74 -4.60 4.49 -14.40
CA LYS A 74 -4.34 5.05 -13.06
C LYS A 74 -3.00 5.79 -13.00
N LEU A 75 -2.01 5.30 -13.72
CA LEU A 75 -0.69 5.89 -13.88
C LEU A 75 -0.41 6.02 -15.40
N PRO A 76 -0.85 7.10 -16.07
CA PRO A 76 -0.73 7.22 -17.53
C PRO A 76 0.71 7.30 -18.02
N ASP A 77 1.58 7.98 -17.28
CA ASP A 77 2.99 8.08 -17.60
C ASP A 77 3.69 6.72 -17.49
N THR A 78 4.33 6.29 -18.58
CA THR A 78 4.94 4.96 -18.68
C THR A 78 6.17 4.84 -17.79
N GLN A 79 7.00 5.88 -17.68
CA GLN A 79 8.21 5.84 -16.86
C GLN A 79 7.85 5.72 -15.38
N VAL A 80 6.94 6.56 -14.90
CA VAL A 80 6.42 6.52 -13.52
C VAL A 80 5.78 5.17 -13.21
N ARG A 81 5.04 4.59 -14.17
CA ARG A 81 4.39 3.28 -13.99
C ARG A 81 5.40 2.14 -13.89
N ILE A 82 6.46 2.16 -14.71
CA ILE A 82 7.55 1.18 -14.64
C ILE A 82 8.29 1.30 -13.31
N GLU A 83 8.70 2.51 -12.93
CA GLU A 83 9.38 2.79 -11.66
C GLU A 83 8.53 2.38 -10.45
N PHE A 84 7.22 2.65 -10.51
CA PHE A 84 6.27 2.23 -9.48
C PHE A 84 6.21 0.72 -9.34
N LEU A 85 6.06 -0.03 -10.43
CA LEU A 85 5.97 -1.49 -10.40
C LEU A 85 7.29 -2.13 -9.95
N GLU A 86 8.41 -1.61 -10.43
CA GLU A 86 9.74 -1.98 -9.98
C GLU A 86 9.84 -1.82 -8.46
N THR A 87 9.45 -0.65 -7.95
CA THR A 87 9.56 -0.34 -6.52
C THR A 87 8.62 -1.21 -5.69
N VAL A 88 7.38 -1.42 -6.14
CA VAL A 88 6.42 -2.33 -5.48
C VAL A 88 6.99 -3.73 -5.38
N TRP A 89 7.50 -4.28 -6.50
CA TRP A 89 8.09 -5.62 -6.49
C TRP A 89 9.23 -5.72 -5.49
N TYR A 90 10.18 -4.79 -5.54
CA TYR A 90 11.36 -4.81 -4.69
C TYR A 90 11.00 -4.67 -3.20
N GLU A 91 10.18 -3.68 -2.85
CA GLU A 91 9.83 -3.37 -1.46
C GLU A 91 8.95 -4.46 -0.85
N ALA A 92 8.01 -5.03 -1.63
CA ALA A 92 7.19 -6.16 -1.20
C ALA A 92 8.05 -7.41 -0.95
N ARG A 93 8.89 -7.80 -1.92
CA ARG A 93 9.77 -8.98 -1.81
C ARG A 93 10.75 -8.85 -0.66
N ARG A 94 11.35 -7.67 -0.44
CA ARG A 94 12.26 -7.44 0.69
C ARG A 94 11.56 -7.63 2.03
N ALA A 95 10.32 -7.19 2.13
CA ALA A 95 9.50 -7.36 3.33
C ALA A 95 8.85 -8.77 3.43
N GLY A 96 9.09 -9.68 2.48
CA GLY A 96 8.45 -11.00 2.48
C GLY A 96 6.94 -10.95 2.26
N LEU A 97 6.47 -9.99 1.46
CA LEU A 97 5.08 -9.78 1.09
C LEU A 97 4.86 -10.12 -0.40
N ASP A 98 3.63 -10.50 -0.74
CA ASP A 98 3.22 -10.69 -2.14
C ASP A 98 3.02 -9.31 -2.82
N PRO A 99 3.70 -9.03 -3.96
CA PRO A 99 3.49 -7.82 -4.75
C PRO A 99 2.02 -7.58 -5.14
N ALA A 100 1.25 -8.63 -5.44
CA ALA A 100 -0.17 -8.50 -5.79
C ALA A 100 -1.01 -8.02 -4.59
N MET A 101 -0.70 -8.52 -3.38
CA MET A 101 -1.33 -8.07 -2.15
C MET A 101 -1.01 -6.60 -1.87
N VAL A 102 0.24 -6.19 -2.06
CA VAL A 102 0.67 -4.79 -1.91
C VAL A 102 -0.03 -3.87 -2.92
N LEU A 103 -0.19 -4.28 -4.18
CA LEU A 103 -0.98 -3.52 -5.16
C LEU A 103 -2.45 -3.40 -4.74
N GLY A 104 -3.04 -4.47 -4.21
CA GLY A 104 -4.40 -4.46 -3.66
C GLY A 104 -4.56 -3.46 -2.50
N LEU A 105 -3.61 -3.45 -1.56
CA LEU A 105 -3.57 -2.47 -0.48
C LEU A 105 -3.46 -1.04 -1.01
N ILE A 106 -2.51 -0.77 -1.93
CA ILE A 106 -2.32 0.57 -2.52
C ILE A 106 -3.58 1.05 -3.25
N GLN A 107 -4.29 0.14 -3.92
CA GLN A 107 -5.56 0.46 -4.57
C GLN A 107 -6.59 0.96 -3.55
N VAL A 108 -6.74 0.28 -2.41
CA VAL A 108 -7.68 0.66 -1.35
C VAL A 108 -7.25 1.96 -0.67
N GLU A 109 -5.96 2.11 -0.38
CA GLU A 109 -5.44 3.24 0.39
C GLU A 109 -5.42 4.56 -0.39
N SER A 110 -4.90 4.53 -1.62
CA SER A 110 -4.62 5.75 -2.38
C SER A 110 -5.22 5.78 -3.78
N ALA A 111 -5.75 4.65 -4.27
CA ALA A 111 -6.07 4.44 -5.68
C ALA A 111 -4.88 4.80 -6.59
N PHE A 112 -3.65 4.45 -6.17
CA PHE A 112 -2.39 4.73 -6.86
C PHE A 112 -2.01 6.21 -6.97
N ARG A 113 -2.51 7.07 -6.07
CA ARG A 113 -2.16 8.50 -6.06
C ARG A 113 -0.94 8.75 -5.16
N LYS A 114 0.19 9.15 -5.77
CA LYS A 114 1.45 9.46 -5.08
C LYS A 114 1.31 10.47 -3.95
N TYR A 115 0.50 11.52 -4.15
CA TYR A 115 0.30 12.62 -3.21
C TYR A 115 -1.01 12.51 -2.43
N ALA A 116 -1.55 11.30 -2.26
CA ALA A 116 -2.73 11.09 -1.43
C ALA A 116 -2.46 11.53 0.01
N LEU A 117 -3.33 12.40 0.53
CA LEU A 117 -3.34 12.84 1.92
C LEU A 117 -4.75 12.61 2.47
N SER A 118 -4.90 11.75 3.48
CA SER A 118 -6.20 11.56 4.13
C SER A 118 -6.52 12.72 5.08
N PRO A 119 -7.80 12.92 5.44
CA PRO A 119 -8.21 13.94 6.41
C PRO A 119 -7.52 13.82 7.78
N VAL A 120 -7.11 12.61 8.14
CA VAL A 120 -6.41 12.32 9.40
C VAL A 120 -4.89 12.34 9.27
N GLY A 121 -4.37 12.71 8.10
CA GLY A 121 -2.96 12.98 7.89
C GLY A 121 -2.13 11.80 7.42
N ALA A 122 -2.71 10.72 6.88
CA ALA A 122 -1.96 9.60 6.29
C ALA A 122 -1.44 9.97 4.88
N HIS A 123 -0.22 9.53 4.52
CA HIS A 123 0.52 10.03 3.35
C HIS A 123 0.82 8.95 2.30
N GLY A 124 0.69 9.32 1.03
CA GLY A 124 1.22 8.59 -0.12
C GLY A 124 0.50 7.29 -0.48
N TYR A 125 1.17 6.44 -1.26
CA TYR A 125 0.61 5.24 -1.87
C TYR A 125 -0.01 4.26 -0.88
N MET A 126 0.68 3.99 0.23
CA MET A 126 0.24 3.05 1.28
C MET A 126 -0.33 3.77 2.52
N GLN A 127 -0.64 5.07 2.40
CA GLN A 127 -1.21 5.90 3.46
C GLN A 127 -0.51 5.72 4.82
N VAL A 128 0.82 5.92 4.82
CA VAL A 128 1.64 5.80 6.03
C VAL A 128 1.38 7.00 6.92
N MET A 129 1.13 6.75 8.21
CA MET A 129 0.95 7.81 9.20
C MET A 129 2.28 8.50 9.55
N PRO A 130 2.33 9.85 9.64
CA PRO A 130 3.54 10.60 9.93
C PRO A 130 4.26 10.25 11.23
N PHE A 131 3.57 9.71 12.23
CA PHE A 131 4.25 9.32 13.46
C PHE A 131 5.30 8.23 13.21
N TRP A 132 5.11 7.36 12.22
CA TRP A 132 6.09 6.32 11.85
C TRP A 132 7.44 6.91 11.44
N SER A 133 7.48 8.10 10.82
CA SER A 133 8.78 8.72 10.51
C SER A 133 9.56 9.10 11.77
N ARG A 134 8.87 9.40 12.88
CA ARG A 134 9.51 9.67 14.18
C ARG A 134 9.92 8.38 14.90
N VAL A 135 9.09 7.34 14.80
CA VAL A 135 9.26 6.09 15.55
C VAL A 135 10.37 5.22 14.96
N ILE A 136 10.44 5.12 13.62
CA ILE A 136 11.31 4.19 12.89
C ILE A 136 12.06 4.87 11.73
N GLY A 137 12.07 6.21 11.68
CA GLY A 137 12.69 6.99 10.61
C GLY A 137 13.63 8.07 11.11
N ASP A 138 13.86 9.07 10.26
CA ASP A 138 14.66 10.26 10.54
C ASP A 138 13.80 11.49 10.89
N SER A 139 12.53 11.27 11.24
CA SER A 139 11.52 12.28 11.53
C SER A 139 11.11 13.18 10.35
N ASP A 140 11.65 13.00 9.14
CA ASP A 140 11.24 13.76 7.97
C ASP A 140 9.98 13.16 7.33
N ARG A 141 8.81 13.71 7.70
CA ARG A 141 7.51 13.28 7.14
C ARG A 141 7.38 13.56 5.63
N SER A 142 8.14 14.49 5.05
CA SER A 142 8.03 14.82 3.62
C SER A 142 8.45 13.64 2.74
N LYS A 143 9.36 12.79 3.25
CA LYS A 143 9.76 11.54 2.61
C LYS A 143 8.62 10.55 2.43
N LEU A 144 7.52 10.68 3.17
CA LEU A 144 6.35 9.83 2.97
C LEU A 144 5.64 10.08 1.63
N PHE A 145 5.97 11.15 0.89
CA PHE A 145 5.54 11.35 -0.51
C PHE A 145 6.56 10.84 -1.54
N ASN A 146 7.78 10.48 -1.12
CA ASN A 146 8.72 9.77 -1.98
C ASN A 146 8.24 8.33 -2.17
N MET A 147 8.18 7.86 -3.41
CA MET A 147 7.61 6.55 -3.76
C MET A 147 8.32 5.40 -3.04
N GLN A 148 9.65 5.36 -3.12
CA GLN A 148 10.44 4.29 -2.51
C GLN A 148 10.33 4.31 -0.99
N ALA A 149 10.48 5.49 -0.37
CA ALA A 149 10.32 5.61 1.07
C ALA A 149 8.91 5.19 1.51
N ASN A 150 7.84 5.67 0.86
CA ASN A 150 6.48 5.33 1.23
C ASN A 150 6.21 3.81 1.19
N LEU A 151 6.61 3.16 0.09
CA LEU A 151 6.48 1.70 -0.07
C LEU A 151 7.35 0.95 0.94
N ARG A 152 8.53 1.47 1.28
CA ARG A 152 9.41 0.92 2.31
C ARG A 152 8.79 0.93 3.68
N TYR A 153 8.26 2.09 4.10
CA TYR A 153 7.54 2.21 5.36
C TYR A 153 6.34 1.27 5.38
N GLY A 154 5.45 1.38 4.39
CA GLY A 154 4.21 0.60 4.36
C GLY A 154 4.45 -0.90 4.36
N CYS A 155 5.38 -1.41 3.54
CA CYS A 155 5.71 -2.84 3.52
C CYS A 155 6.34 -3.31 4.83
N SER A 156 7.24 -2.53 5.44
CA SER A 156 7.90 -2.91 6.69
C SER A 156 6.91 -2.92 7.87
N ILE A 157 6.03 -1.93 7.95
CA ILE A 157 4.97 -1.85 8.96
C ILE A 157 3.97 -3.00 8.79
N LEU A 158 3.55 -3.28 7.56
CA LEU A 158 2.63 -4.39 7.30
C LEU A 158 3.27 -5.73 7.67
N ARG A 159 4.53 -5.98 7.30
CA ARG A 159 5.24 -7.20 7.69
C ARG A 159 5.28 -7.39 9.20
N MET A 160 5.63 -6.34 9.95
CA MET A 160 5.59 -6.36 11.40
C MET A 160 4.21 -6.75 11.93
N TYR A 161 3.13 -6.18 11.39
CA TYR A 161 1.78 -6.55 11.82
C TYR A 161 1.41 -7.99 11.46
N VAL A 162 1.85 -8.51 10.31
CA VAL A 162 1.64 -9.93 9.97
C VAL A 162 2.40 -10.81 10.97
N ASP A 163 3.61 -10.43 11.40
CA ASP A 163 4.36 -11.17 12.42
C ASP A 163 3.65 -11.13 13.79
N MET A 164 3.15 -9.96 14.20
CA MET A 164 2.41 -9.79 15.46
C MET A 164 1.11 -10.62 15.48
N GLU A 165 0.43 -10.74 14.34
CA GLU A 165 -0.78 -11.55 14.18
C GLU A 165 -0.48 -13.00 13.79
N ARG A 166 0.77 -13.46 13.95
CA ARG A 166 1.18 -14.86 13.72
C ARG A 166 0.86 -15.39 12.32
N GLY A 167 0.97 -14.53 11.31
CA GLY A 167 0.66 -14.86 9.93
C GLY A 167 -0.79 -14.62 9.51
N ASP A 168 -1.69 -14.23 10.42
CA ASP A 168 -3.07 -13.89 10.08
C ASP A 168 -3.11 -12.53 9.36
N LEU A 169 -3.13 -12.59 8.03
CA LEU A 169 -3.18 -11.41 7.18
C LEU A 169 -4.46 -10.59 7.38
N TYR A 170 -5.57 -11.22 7.70
CA TYR A 170 -6.84 -10.52 7.90
C TYR A 170 -6.77 -9.62 9.13
N LEU A 171 -6.28 -10.16 10.25
CA LEU A 171 -6.04 -9.38 11.47
C LEU A 171 -4.94 -8.33 11.26
N ALA A 172 -3.89 -8.66 10.52
CA ALA A 172 -2.80 -7.73 10.23
C ALA A 172 -3.25 -6.53 9.39
N LEU A 173 -4.09 -6.74 8.39
CA LEU A 173 -4.71 -5.66 7.60
C LEU A 173 -5.62 -4.79 8.46
N GLY A 174 -6.44 -5.42 9.31
CA GLY A 174 -7.26 -4.70 10.28
C GLY A 174 -6.41 -3.83 11.19
N ARG A 175 -5.28 -4.34 11.69
CA ARG A 175 -4.31 -3.58 12.49
C ARG A 175 -3.61 -2.48 11.69
N TYR A 176 -3.25 -2.74 10.43
CA TYR A 176 -2.62 -1.77 9.53
C TYR A 176 -3.51 -0.55 9.34
N ASN A 177 -4.82 -0.72 9.17
CA ASN A 177 -5.77 0.40 9.10
C ASN A 177 -6.21 0.93 10.48
N GLY A 178 -6.00 0.13 11.53
CA GLY A 178 -6.44 0.37 12.91
C GLY A 178 -7.90 -0.04 13.19
N SER A 179 -8.52 -0.79 12.28
CA SER A 179 -9.86 -1.38 12.39
C SER A 179 -9.80 -2.87 12.76
N ARG A 180 -8.78 -3.30 13.52
CA ARG A 180 -8.59 -4.70 13.92
C ARG A 180 -9.86 -5.30 14.52
N GLY A 181 -10.27 -6.46 14.01
CA GLY A 181 -11.51 -7.15 14.39
C GLY A 181 -12.74 -6.69 13.62
N ARG A 182 -12.62 -5.70 12.72
CA ARG A 182 -13.68 -5.30 11.80
C ARG A 182 -13.44 -5.83 10.38
N PRO A 183 -14.48 -6.28 9.67
CA PRO A 183 -14.32 -6.97 8.40
C PRO A 183 -14.14 -6.07 7.18
N GLU A 184 -14.58 -4.83 7.23
CA GLU A 184 -14.76 -4.00 6.04
C GLU A 184 -13.43 -3.71 5.34
N TYR A 185 -12.43 -3.25 6.08
CA TYR A 185 -11.12 -2.91 5.50
C TYR A 185 -10.34 -4.15 5.01
N PRO A 186 -10.15 -5.21 5.83
CA PRO A 186 -9.49 -6.42 5.35
C PRO A 186 -10.17 -7.01 4.12
N ASN A 187 -11.50 -7.10 4.10
CA ASN A 187 -12.23 -7.63 2.95
C ASN A 187 -12.04 -6.79 1.69
N ALA A 188 -12.00 -5.46 1.82
CA ALA A 188 -11.73 -4.57 0.70
C ALA A 188 -10.34 -4.83 0.09
N VAL A 189 -9.31 -4.96 0.93
CA VAL A 189 -7.94 -5.25 0.48
C VAL A 189 -7.82 -6.65 -0.11
N LEU A 190 -8.38 -7.67 0.53
CA LEU A 190 -8.37 -9.05 0.02
C LEU A 190 -9.13 -9.17 -1.31
N SER A 191 -10.23 -8.43 -1.46
CA SER A 191 -10.97 -8.36 -2.73
C SER A 191 -10.14 -7.68 -3.81
N ALA A 192 -9.48 -6.55 -3.49
CA ALA A 192 -8.60 -5.87 -4.42
C ALA A 192 -7.40 -6.74 -4.83
N TRP A 193 -6.78 -7.46 -3.88
CA TRP A 193 -5.66 -8.38 -4.13
C TRP A 193 -5.99 -9.42 -5.21
N ARG A 194 -7.18 -10.03 -5.18
CA ARG A 194 -7.62 -10.97 -6.23
C ARG A 194 -7.58 -10.36 -7.65
N GLY A 195 -7.82 -9.06 -7.76
CA GLY A 195 -7.73 -8.31 -9.03
C GLY A 195 -6.30 -8.07 -9.51
N TRP A 196 -5.29 -8.27 -8.65
CA TRP A 196 -3.87 -8.09 -8.94
C TRP A 196 -3.10 -9.40 -9.00
N GLU A 197 -3.74 -10.54 -8.74
CA GLU A 197 -3.11 -11.85 -8.91
C GLU A 197 -2.61 -12.02 -10.34
N PHE A 198 -1.34 -12.39 -10.44
CA PHE A 198 -0.68 -12.72 -11.68
C PHE A 198 -0.66 -14.24 -11.83
N LYS A 199 -1.39 -14.75 -12.82
CA LYS A 199 -1.35 -16.17 -13.14
C LYS A 199 -0.10 -16.41 -13.97
N ARG A 200 0.81 -17.23 -13.44
CA ARG A 200 1.95 -17.71 -14.21
C ARG A 200 1.42 -18.41 -15.46
N VAL A 201 1.87 -17.94 -16.63
CA VAL A 201 1.66 -18.59 -17.92
C VAL A 201 2.68 -19.70 -18.07
#